data_AF-A0A2J7Q6W1-F1
#
_entry.id   AF-A0A2J7Q6W1-F1
#
_cell.length_a   1.000
_cell.length_b   1.000
_cell.length_c   1.000
_cell.angle_alpha   90.00
_cell.angle_beta   90.00
_cell.angle_gamma   90.00
#
_symmetry.space_group_name_H-M   'P 1'
#
loop_
_entity.id
_entity.type
_entity.pdbx_description
1 polymer ?
#
loop_
_entity_poly.entity_id
_entity_poly.type
_entity_poly.pdbx_seq_one_letter_code
_entity_poly.pdbx_strand_id
1 'polypeptide(L)'
;WTGLIGMIQREEADISLCEVSITADRSEVIDFTSPLHTAVTRLYVHEGIKEPSIHWYFRPFSTSTWLALIVGLFLFTSINTLLHYIIYRLLGAKRRAGFLSNLFTVVTIMLQQGRTDYPSKFSMRLVQQCSAFLFLVVHIAYSAKLTSLATLYTQQPPLHNLEDVLKSSSWKFGIMNGSLPFNTFRTAEPDSMFGKLWHLKLEPFPEHLMRSYKSGLSATLAGSHFAFMGLEDSCQDTLQHSFTSVQACQIMALPQKYLRGGLSFALQRNSPYKDVINYR
;
A
#
# COMPACT_ATOMS: atom_id res chain seq x y z
N TRP A 1 -20.43 14.46 32.47
CA TRP A 1 -19.31 13.77 31.79
C TRP A 1 -18.77 12.62 32.62
N THR A 2 -18.15 11.62 32.01
CA THR A 2 -17.47 10.49 32.69
C THR A 2 -15.95 10.54 32.49
N GLY A 3 -15.21 9.70 33.21
CA GLY A 3 -13.74 9.62 33.12
C GLY A 3 -13.04 10.91 33.55
N LEU A 4 -11.87 11.16 32.96
CA LEU A 4 -11.01 12.32 33.27
C LEU A 4 -11.76 13.67 33.19
N ILE A 5 -12.51 13.89 32.12
CA ILE A 5 -13.28 15.14 31.93
C ILE A 5 -14.34 15.30 33.03
N GLY A 6 -14.99 14.19 33.40
CA GLY A 6 -15.98 14.21 34.48
C GLY A 6 -15.38 14.53 35.85
N MET A 7 -14.18 14.02 36.15
CA MET A 7 -13.49 14.32 37.42
C MET A 7 -13.12 15.80 37.52
N ILE A 8 -12.59 16.39 36.44
CA ILE A 8 -12.27 17.82 36.39
C ILE A 8 -13.55 18.67 36.49
N GLN A 9 -14.62 18.27 35.80
CA GLN A 9 -15.90 18.98 35.86
C GLN A 9 -16.50 18.98 37.28
N ARG A 10 -16.34 17.89 38.04
CA ARG A 10 -16.86 17.74 39.40
C ARG A 10 -15.92 18.28 40.49
N GLU A 11 -14.84 18.96 40.09
CA GLU A 11 -13.83 19.49 41.01
C GLU A 11 -13.16 18.39 41.86
N GLU A 12 -13.14 17.15 41.37
CA GLU A 12 -12.40 16.02 41.99
C GLU A 12 -10.91 16.04 41.61
N ALA A 13 -10.56 16.76 40.54
CA ALA A 13 -9.20 16.98 40.06
C ALA A 13 -9.04 18.40 39.49
N ASP A 14 -7.91 19.04 39.74
CA ASP A 14 -7.66 20.44 39.32
C ASP A 14 -7.12 20.57 37.90
N ILE A 15 -6.27 19.62 37.50
CA ILE A 15 -5.58 19.60 36.21
C ILE A 15 -5.37 18.16 35.72
N SER A 16 -5.43 17.94 34.40
CA SER A 16 -4.95 16.71 33.79
C SER A 16 -3.46 16.80 33.48
N LEU A 17 -2.69 15.83 33.97
CA LEU A 17 -1.31 15.61 33.49
C LEU A 17 -1.26 14.78 32.22
N CYS A 18 -2.38 14.16 31.84
CA CYS A 18 -2.55 13.54 30.53
C CYS A 18 -3.02 14.59 29.53
N GLU A 19 -2.48 14.51 28.32
CA GLU A 19 -2.93 15.32 27.21
C GLU A 19 -4.31 14.86 26.72
N VAL A 20 -5.18 15.81 26.44
CA VAL A 20 -6.55 15.57 26.01
C VAL A 20 -6.82 16.36 24.74
N SER A 21 -7.55 15.75 23.80
CA SER A 21 -7.99 16.46 22.60
C SER A 21 -8.98 17.56 22.95
N ILE A 22 -8.65 18.78 22.50
CA ILE A 22 -9.53 19.95 22.56
C ILE A 22 -10.71 19.71 21.60
N THR A 23 -11.93 19.74 22.12
CA THR A 23 -13.16 19.61 21.35
C THR A 23 -14.19 20.61 21.86
N ALA A 24 -15.07 21.11 20.98
CA ALA A 24 -16.10 22.10 21.33
C ALA A 24 -16.89 21.68 22.59
N ASP A 25 -17.45 20.47 22.59
CA ASP A 25 -18.23 19.92 23.71
C ASP A 25 -17.48 19.90 25.05
N ARG A 26 -16.15 19.68 25.02
CA ARG A 26 -15.33 19.66 26.24
C ARG A 26 -15.01 21.08 26.71
N SER A 27 -14.76 22.00 25.77
CA SER A 27 -14.48 23.40 26.07
C SER A 27 -15.68 24.15 26.67
N GLU A 28 -16.89 23.59 26.61
CA GLU A 28 -18.06 24.13 27.30
C GLU A 28 -18.03 23.89 28.82
N VAL A 29 -17.44 22.77 29.26
CA VAL A 29 -17.48 22.31 30.66
C VAL A 29 -16.15 22.45 31.41
N ILE A 30 -15.04 22.52 30.69
CA ILE A 30 -13.67 22.65 31.24
C ILE A 30 -12.86 23.66 30.44
N ASP A 31 -11.73 24.09 31.00
CA ASP A 31 -10.76 24.91 30.30
C ASP A 31 -9.56 24.08 29.83
N PHE A 32 -8.85 24.61 28.83
CA PHE A 32 -7.64 24.00 28.30
C PHE A 32 -6.47 24.98 28.37
N THR A 33 -5.26 24.44 28.50
CA THR A 33 -4.03 25.19 28.24
C THR A 33 -3.90 25.51 26.76
N SER A 34 -2.91 26.32 26.41
CA SER A 34 -2.46 26.46 25.03
C SER A 34 -2.12 25.07 24.48
N PRO A 35 -2.49 24.78 23.21
CA PRO A 35 -2.18 23.49 22.59
C PRO A 35 -0.68 23.21 22.66
N LEU A 36 -0.31 22.06 23.22
CA LEU A 36 1.07 21.61 23.34
C LEU A 36 1.60 21.15 21.98
N HIS A 37 0.79 20.34 21.29
CA HIS A 37 1.05 19.92 19.93
C HIS A 37 -0.25 19.58 19.20
N THR A 38 -0.15 19.35 17.89
CA THR A 38 -1.30 18.96 17.07
C THR A 38 -1.22 17.48 16.70
N ALA A 39 -2.16 16.69 17.20
CA ALA A 39 -2.28 15.30 16.83
C ALA A 39 -3.17 15.11 15.60
N VAL A 40 -2.90 14.04 14.86
CA VAL A 40 -3.69 13.64 13.68
C VAL A 40 -4.11 12.18 13.79
N THR A 41 -5.24 11.83 13.19
CA THR A 41 -5.69 10.42 13.13
C THR A 41 -5.32 9.78 11.80
N ARG A 42 -4.92 8.50 11.88
CA ARG A 42 -4.63 7.64 10.73
C ARG A 42 -5.36 6.31 10.84
N LEU A 43 -5.46 5.64 9.70
CA LEU A 43 -6.00 4.29 9.59
C LEU A 43 -4.86 3.28 9.59
N TYR A 44 -4.96 2.27 10.45
CA TYR A 44 -4.00 1.18 10.60
C TYR A 44 -4.62 -0.12 10.11
N VAL A 45 -3.93 -0.82 9.22
CA VAL A 45 -4.38 -2.08 8.62
C VAL A 45 -3.27 -3.11 8.73
N HIS A 46 -3.63 -4.40 8.68
CA HIS A 46 -2.63 -5.45 8.53
C HIS A 46 -1.93 -5.28 7.17
N GLU A 47 -0.60 -5.34 7.17
CA GLU A 47 0.19 -5.40 5.95
C GLU A 47 -0.17 -6.70 5.22
N GLY A 48 -0.94 -6.58 4.14
CA GLY A 48 -1.38 -7.75 3.39
C GLY A 48 -0.17 -8.48 2.80
N ILE A 49 0.07 -9.72 3.20
CA ILE A 49 1.01 -10.58 2.48
C ILE A 49 0.28 -11.01 1.21
N LYS A 50 0.44 -10.25 0.11
CA LYS A 50 0.00 -10.75 -1.19
C LYS A 50 0.95 -11.86 -1.60
N GLU A 51 0.44 -13.08 -1.71
CA GLU A 51 1.21 -14.18 -2.28
C GLU A 51 1.71 -13.80 -3.68
N PRO A 52 2.94 -14.18 -4.05
CA PRO A 52 3.48 -13.88 -5.37
C PRO A 52 2.66 -14.62 -6.44
N SER A 53 1.65 -13.94 -6.97
CA SER A 53 0.88 -14.43 -8.12
C SER A 53 1.78 -14.58 -9.34
N ILE A 54 1.58 -15.60 -10.17
CA ILE A 54 2.35 -15.83 -11.41
C ILE A 54 2.38 -14.62 -12.35
N HIS A 55 1.40 -13.73 -12.22
CA HIS A 55 1.32 -12.45 -12.92
C HIS A 55 2.56 -11.56 -12.68
N TRP A 56 3.31 -11.77 -11.60
CA TRP A 56 4.52 -11.02 -11.30
C TRP A 56 5.59 -11.11 -12.41
N TYR A 57 5.70 -12.26 -13.09
CA TYR A 57 6.63 -12.46 -14.21
C TYR A 57 6.28 -11.63 -15.46
N PHE A 58 5.01 -11.28 -15.64
CA PHE A 58 4.56 -10.52 -16.81
C PHE A 58 4.59 -9.00 -16.60
N ARG A 59 4.70 -8.54 -15.34
CA ARG A 59 4.77 -7.12 -14.97
C ARG A 59 5.95 -6.30 -15.52
N PRO A 60 7.15 -6.86 -15.79
CA PRO A 60 8.28 -6.06 -16.27
C PRO A 60 8.02 -5.30 -17.57
N PHE A 61 7.19 -5.86 -18.46
CA PHE A 61 6.86 -5.27 -19.76
C PHE A 61 5.36 -5.02 -19.89
N SER A 62 4.99 -3.93 -20.56
CA SER A 62 3.60 -3.64 -20.92
C SER A 62 3.10 -4.61 -21.98
N THR A 63 1.78 -4.74 -22.10
CA THR A 63 1.13 -5.56 -23.13
C THR A 63 1.57 -5.18 -24.54
N SER A 64 1.78 -3.89 -24.81
CA SER A 64 2.30 -3.40 -26.09
C SER A 64 3.69 -3.95 -26.41
N THR A 65 4.61 -3.98 -25.43
CA THR A 65 5.96 -4.53 -25.61
C THR A 65 5.92 -6.04 -25.81
N TRP A 66 5.09 -6.76 -25.06
CA TRP A 66 4.90 -8.20 -25.28
C TRP A 66 4.41 -8.52 -26.70
N LEU A 67 3.43 -7.76 -27.20
CA LEU A 67 2.96 -7.89 -28.58
C LEU A 67 4.06 -7.56 -29.60
N ALA A 68 4.85 -6.50 -29.36
CA ALA A 68 5.98 -6.15 -30.21
C ALA A 68 7.05 -7.25 -30.28
N LEU A 69 7.31 -7.96 -29.16
CA LEU A 69 8.23 -9.10 -29.14
C LEU A 69 7.70 -10.27 -29.97
N ILE A 70 6.40 -10.59 -29.87
CA ILE A 70 5.76 -11.63 -30.67
C ILE A 70 5.85 -11.28 -32.17
N VAL A 71 5.50 -10.04 -32.53
CA VAL A 71 5.58 -9.56 -33.91
C VAL A 71 7.03 -9.60 -34.41
N GLY A 72 7.99 -9.14 -33.61
CA GLY A 72 9.41 -9.17 -33.93
C GLY A 72 9.92 -10.59 -34.18
N LEU A 73 9.49 -11.56 -33.35
CA LEU A 73 9.85 -12.97 -33.49
C LEU A 73 9.36 -13.56 -34.82
N PHE A 74 8.10 -13.29 -35.20
CA PHE A 74 7.57 -13.71 -36.50
C PHE A 74 8.21 -12.98 -37.68
N LEU A 75 8.58 -11.70 -37.52
CA LEU A 75 9.26 -10.91 -38.53
C LEU A 75 10.66 -11.48 -38.83
N PHE A 76 11.50 -11.70 -37.81
CA PHE A 76 12.82 -12.31 -38.00
C PHE A 76 12.74 -13.74 -38.53
N THR A 77 11.71 -14.50 -38.15
CA THR A 77 11.48 -15.85 -38.69
C THR A 77 11.15 -15.79 -40.18
N SER A 78 10.31 -14.83 -40.59
CA SER A 78 9.92 -14.64 -41.99
C SER A 78 11.10 -14.19 -42.84
N ILE A 79 11.92 -13.24 -42.34
CA ILE A 79 13.15 -12.79 -43.00
C ILE A 79 14.14 -13.95 -43.16
N ASN A 80 14.38 -14.73 -42.10
CA ASN A 80 15.27 -15.90 -42.17
C ASN A 80 14.75 -16.95 -43.16
N THR A 81 13.44 -17.19 -43.20
CA THR A 81 12.82 -18.15 -44.13
C THR A 81 12.94 -17.67 -45.57
N LEU A 82 12.72 -16.37 -45.82
CA LEU A 82 12.88 -15.75 -47.13
C LEU A 82 14.33 -15.84 -47.61
N LEU A 83 15.30 -15.54 -46.75
CA LEU A 83 16.72 -15.65 -47.09
C LEU A 83 17.12 -17.09 -47.43
N HIS A 84 16.70 -18.07 -46.63
CA HIS A 84 16.92 -19.48 -46.95
C HIS A 84 16.25 -19.89 -48.28
N TYR A 85 15.05 -19.37 -48.57
CA TYR A 85 14.35 -19.64 -49.83
C TYR A 85 15.10 -19.05 -51.04
N ILE A 86 15.55 -17.80 -50.95
CA ILE A 86 16.34 -17.14 -52.00
C ILE A 86 17.65 -17.90 -52.23
N ILE A 87 18.36 -18.27 -51.17
CA ILE A 87 19.62 -19.02 -51.26
C ILE A 87 19.39 -20.42 -51.84
N TYR A 88 18.30 -21.09 -51.46
CA TYR A 88 17.92 -22.37 -52.05
C TYR A 88 17.64 -22.27 -53.55
N ARG A 89 16.86 -21.27 -53.97
CA ARG A 89 16.47 -21.07 -55.37
C ARG A 89 17.60 -20.58 -56.27
N LEU A 90 18.41 -19.63 -55.79
CA LEU A 90 19.44 -18.97 -56.61
C LEU A 90 20.82 -19.63 -56.53
N LEU A 91 21.18 -20.21 -55.39
CA LEU A 91 22.53 -20.76 -55.14
C LEU A 91 22.54 -22.30 -55.04
N GLY A 92 21.40 -22.97 -55.28
CA GLY A 92 21.32 -24.43 -55.34
C GLY A 92 21.64 -25.12 -54.02
N ALA A 93 21.17 -24.59 -52.89
CA ALA A 93 21.43 -25.19 -51.58
C ALA A 93 20.77 -26.58 -51.45
N LYS A 94 21.47 -27.56 -50.85
CA LYS A 94 20.99 -28.96 -50.73
C LYS A 94 19.81 -29.15 -49.77
N ARG A 95 19.56 -28.23 -48.83
CA ARG A 95 18.52 -28.37 -47.80
C ARG A 95 17.72 -27.08 -47.62
N ARG A 96 16.39 -27.18 -47.71
CA ARG A 96 15.46 -26.10 -47.40
C ARG A 96 15.17 -26.10 -45.90
N ALA A 97 15.53 -25.03 -45.19
CA ALA A 97 15.06 -24.80 -43.83
C ALA A 97 13.60 -24.34 -43.89
N GLY A 98 12.69 -25.12 -43.28
CA GLY A 98 11.27 -24.77 -43.18
C GLY A 98 11.03 -23.63 -42.17
N PHE A 99 9.84 -23.03 -42.24
CA PHE A 99 9.44 -21.94 -41.33
C PHE A 99 9.59 -22.32 -39.86
N LEU A 100 9.13 -23.51 -39.46
CA LEU A 100 9.25 -24.01 -38.07
C LEU A 100 10.70 -24.16 -37.60
N SER A 101 11.61 -24.57 -38.48
CA SER A 101 13.04 -24.67 -38.16
C SER A 101 13.65 -23.28 -37.94
N ASN A 102 13.27 -22.30 -38.77
CA ASN A 102 13.68 -20.91 -38.58
C ASN A 102 13.03 -20.27 -37.35
N LEU A 103 11.78 -20.62 -37.04
CA LEU A 103 11.10 -20.17 -35.83
C LEU A 103 11.82 -20.66 -34.60
N PHE A 104 12.14 -21.96 -34.55
CA PHE A 104 12.94 -22.55 -33.49
C PHE A 104 14.30 -21.85 -33.38
N THR A 105 14.90 -21.47 -34.52
CA THR A 105 16.15 -20.68 -34.55
C THR A 105 16.03 -19.33 -33.87
N VAL A 106 15.03 -18.54 -34.22
CA VAL A 106 14.81 -17.24 -33.62
C VAL A 106 14.44 -17.35 -32.14
N VAL A 107 13.65 -18.36 -31.75
CA VAL A 107 13.33 -18.66 -30.33
C VAL A 107 14.60 -18.99 -29.55
N THR A 108 15.49 -19.83 -30.08
CA THR A 108 16.76 -20.16 -29.40
C THR A 108 17.63 -18.90 -29.22
N ILE A 109 17.69 -18.02 -30.23
CA ILE A 109 18.39 -16.73 -30.14
C ILE A 109 17.75 -15.83 -29.07
N MET A 110 16.41 -15.75 -29.03
CA MET A 110 15.68 -14.98 -28.02
C MET A 110 15.95 -15.47 -26.59
N LEU A 111 16.04 -16.79 -26.41
CA LEU A 111 16.36 -17.43 -25.14
C LEU A 111 17.87 -17.42 -24.81
N GLN A 112 18.69 -16.76 -25.64
CA GLN A 112 20.15 -16.68 -25.51
C GLN A 112 20.85 -18.04 -25.46
N GLN A 113 20.24 -19.04 -26.08
CA GLN A 113 20.79 -20.39 -26.11
C GLN A 113 21.79 -20.51 -27.27
N GLY A 114 22.90 -21.19 -27.01
CA GLY A 114 23.93 -21.47 -28.02
C GLY A 114 23.44 -22.48 -29.06
N ARG A 115 24.02 -22.43 -30.27
CA ARG A 115 23.79 -23.42 -31.33
C ARG A 115 25.09 -23.83 -31.98
N THR A 116 25.14 -25.11 -32.36
CA THR A 116 26.26 -25.70 -33.10
C THR A 116 26.19 -25.41 -34.60
N ASP A 117 24.96 -25.27 -35.13
CA ASP A 117 24.72 -25.06 -36.56
C ASP A 117 24.65 -23.57 -36.88
N TYR A 118 25.57 -23.08 -37.72
CA TYR A 118 25.62 -21.69 -38.17
C TYR A 118 25.43 -21.57 -39.69
N PRO A 119 24.78 -20.50 -40.17
CA PRO A 119 24.61 -20.32 -41.61
C PRO A 119 25.95 -20.04 -42.28
N SER A 120 26.15 -20.61 -43.47
CA SER A 120 27.38 -20.43 -44.25
C SER A 120 27.47 -19.05 -44.91
N LYS A 121 26.33 -18.42 -45.22
CA LYS A 121 26.27 -17.14 -45.96
C LYS A 121 26.32 -15.95 -45.01
N PHE A 122 27.09 -14.92 -45.40
CA PHE A 122 27.28 -13.70 -44.61
C PHE A 122 25.97 -12.94 -44.35
N SER A 123 25.09 -12.82 -45.35
CA SER A 123 23.80 -12.13 -45.20
C SER A 123 22.93 -12.71 -44.08
N MET A 124 22.90 -14.04 -43.96
CA MET A 124 22.16 -14.73 -42.90
C MET A 124 22.82 -14.56 -41.53
N ARG A 125 24.15 -14.59 -41.48
CA ARG A 125 24.89 -14.31 -40.25
C ARG A 125 24.56 -12.91 -39.74
N LEU A 126 24.52 -11.92 -40.63
CA LEU A 126 24.20 -10.54 -40.27
C LEU A 126 22.79 -10.45 -39.66
N VAL A 127 21.77 -11.02 -40.29
CA VAL A 127 20.39 -11.02 -39.73
C VAL A 127 20.33 -11.70 -38.37
N GLN A 128 20.97 -12.86 -38.22
CA GLN A 128 21.00 -13.57 -36.94
C GLN A 128 21.71 -12.77 -35.86
N GLN A 129 22.85 -12.13 -36.15
CA GLN A 129 23.58 -11.29 -35.20
C GLN A 129 22.79 -10.02 -34.82
N CYS A 130 22.12 -9.37 -35.77
CA CYS A 130 21.22 -8.25 -35.47
C CYS A 130 20.07 -8.68 -34.55
N SER A 131 19.45 -9.83 -34.82
CA SER A 131 18.40 -10.37 -33.95
C SER A 131 18.92 -10.75 -32.56
N ALA A 132 20.13 -11.33 -32.49
CA ALA A 132 20.78 -11.70 -31.23
C ALA A 132 21.09 -10.47 -30.37
N PHE A 133 21.63 -9.40 -30.97
CA PHE A 133 21.88 -8.15 -30.27
C PHE A 133 20.59 -7.52 -29.75
N LEU A 134 19.52 -7.49 -30.56
CA LEU A 134 18.23 -6.97 -30.14
C LEU A 134 17.66 -7.76 -28.95
N PHE A 135 17.61 -9.09 -29.04
CA PHE A 135 17.09 -9.91 -27.96
C PHE A 135 17.98 -9.91 -26.72
N LEU A 136 19.30 -9.71 -26.87
CA LEU A 136 20.21 -9.47 -25.75
C LEU A 136 19.84 -8.21 -24.98
N VAL A 137 19.60 -7.09 -25.68
CA VAL A 137 19.17 -5.83 -25.05
C VAL A 137 17.82 -6.01 -24.34
N VAL A 138 16.86 -6.68 -24.98
CA VAL A 138 15.55 -6.97 -24.36
C VAL A 138 15.71 -7.83 -23.11
N HIS A 139 16.54 -8.87 -23.14
CA HIS A 139 16.77 -9.74 -21.99
C HIS A 139 17.40 -8.97 -20.82
N ILE A 140 18.42 -8.14 -21.09
CA ILE A 140 19.05 -7.32 -20.06
C ILE A 140 18.03 -6.36 -19.44
N ALA A 141 17.19 -5.72 -20.25
CA ALA A 141 16.15 -4.81 -19.78
C ALA A 141 15.08 -5.54 -18.93
N TYR A 142 14.65 -6.73 -19.37
CA TYR A 142 13.71 -7.57 -18.63
C TYR A 142 14.29 -7.95 -17.27
N SER A 143 15.52 -8.48 -17.24
CA SER A 143 16.20 -8.90 -16.02
C SER A 143 16.42 -7.73 -15.06
N ALA A 144 16.84 -6.56 -15.56
CA ALA A 144 17.02 -5.36 -14.73
C ALA A 144 15.68 -4.90 -14.10
N LYS A 145 14.60 -4.90 -14.88
CA LYS A 145 13.28 -4.50 -14.38
C LYS A 145 12.71 -5.52 -13.40
N LEU A 146 12.89 -6.81 -13.66
CA LEU A 146 12.51 -7.89 -12.75
C LEU A 146 13.23 -7.76 -11.40
N THR A 147 14.54 -7.53 -11.41
CA THR A 147 15.34 -7.30 -10.20
C THR A 147 14.85 -6.05 -9.45
N SER A 148 14.59 -4.95 -10.15
CA SER A 148 14.06 -3.74 -9.52
C SER A 148 12.68 -3.95 -8.88
N LEU A 149 11.82 -4.77 -9.49
CA LEU A 149 10.52 -5.13 -8.90
C LEU A 149 10.65 -6.07 -7.71
N ALA A 150 11.66 -6.95 -7.71
CA ALA A 150 11.94 -7.84 -6.60
C ALA A 150 12.52 -7.11 -5.39
N THR A 151 13.31 -6.05 -5.60
CA THR A 151 13.87 -5.22 -4.51
C THR A 151 12.87 -4.20 -3.98
N LEU A 152 12.11 -3.55 -4.87
CA LEU A 152 11.03 -2.65 -4.51
C LEU A 152 9.73 -3.42 -4.35
N TYR A 153 9.70 -4.32 -3.38
CA TYR A 153 8.46 -4.96 -2.99
C TYR A 153 7.57 -3.94 -2.27
N THR A 154 6.89 -3.10 -3.04
CA THR A 154 5.87 -2.19 -2.54
C THR A 154 4.61 -2.99 -2.33
N GLN A 155 4.43 -3.45 -1.10
CA GLN A 155 3.15 -3.99 -0.64
C GLN A 155 2.11 -2.90 -0.84
N GLN A 156 1.27 -3.07 -1.86
CA GLN A 156 0.12 -2.19 -2.00
C GLN A 156 -0.78 -2.45 -0.80
N PRO A 157 -1.10 -1.42 0.00
CA PRO A 157 -1.98 -1.62 1.13
C PRO A 157 -3.30 -2.21 0.63
N PRO A 158 -3.92 -3.12 1.39
CA PRO A 158 -5.17 -3.75 0.96
C PRO A 158 -6.34 -2.74 0.86
N LEU A 159 -6.18 -1.58 1.49
CA LEU A 159 -7.09 -0.43 1.47
C LEU A 159 -6.29 0.84 1.22
N HIS A 160 -6.81 1.78 0.42
CA HIS A 160 -6.14 3.07 0.23
C HIS A 160 -6.68 4.15 1.16
N ASN A 161 -7.97 4.11 1.44
CA ASN A 161 -8.65 5.16 2.18
C ASN A 161 -9.85 4.62 2.97
N LEU A 162 -10.46 5.49 3.76
CA LEU A 162 -11.61 5.17 4.59
C LEU A 162 -12.89 4.93 3.76
N GLU A 163 -12.96 5.47 2.54
CA GLU A 163 -14.05 5.20 1.61
C GLU A 163 -14.05 3.74 1.14
N ASP A 164 -12.88 3.14 0.92
CA ASP A 164 -12.75 1.74 0.57
C ASP A 164 -13.30 0.83 1.69
N VAL A 165 -13.11 1.23 2.95
CA VAL A 165 -13.68 0.55 4.14
C VAL A 165 -15.21 0.63 4.14
N LEU A 166 -15.76 1.78 3.77
CA LEU A 166 -17.21 1.97 3.70
C LEU A 166 -17.83 1.16 2.56
N LYS A 167 -17.20 1.13 1.38
CA LYS A 167 -17.67 0.37 0.20
C LYS A 167 -17.58 -1.14 0.42
N SER A 168 -16.59 -1.59 1.18
CA SER A 168 -16.34 -3.01 1.39
C SER A 168 -17.14 -3.55 2.57
N SER A 169 -18.09 -4.46 2.32
CA SER A 169 -18.86 -5.10 3.39
C SER A 169 -18.01 -6.00 4.30
N SER A 170 -16.98 -6.64 3.76
CA SER A 170 -16.09 -7.57 4.48
C SER A 170 -15.17 -6.92 5.51
N TRP A 171 -14.82 -5.65 5.32
CA TRP A 171 -13.90 -4.94 6.19
C TRP A 171 -14.60 -4.47 7.46
N LYS A 172 -14.02 -4.84 8.60
CA LYS A 172 -14.41 -4.36 9.92
C LYS A 172 -13.65 -3.07 10.21
N PHE A 173 -14.29 -2.15 10.94
CA PHE A 173 -13.74 -0.85 11.28
C PHE A 173 -13.86 -0.62 12.77
N GLY A 174 -12.75 -0.26 13.42
CA GLY A 174 -12.71 -0.02 14.86
C GLY A 174 -12.06 1.30 15.24
N ILE A 175 -12.51 1.85 16.36
CA ILE A 175 -12.01 3.08 16.96
C ILE A 175 -11.93 2.93 18.48
N MET A 176 -11.12 3.74 19.14
CA MET A 176 -11.09 3.76 20.61
C MET A 176 -12.33 4.49 21.16
N ASN A 177 -12.98 3.92 22.18
CA ASN A 177 -14.14 4.52 22.83
C ASN A 177 -13.76 5.85 23.53
N GLY A 178 -14.62 6.87 23.43
CA GLY A 178 -14.39 8.20 24.03
C GLY A 178 -13.24 9.02 23.41
N SER A 179 -12.70 8.56 22.29
CA SER A 179 -11.64 9.25 21.54
C SER A 179 -12.19 10.39 20.67
N LEU A 180 -11.29 11.18 20.07
CA LEU A 180 -11.66 12.22 19.11
C LEU A 180 -12.48 11.64 17.93
N PRO A 181 -12.04 10.57 17.22
CA PRO A 181 -12.87 9.90 16.20
C PRO A 181 -14.25 9.49 16.69
N PHE A 182 -14.36 8.99 17.92
CA PHE A 182 -15.63 8.52 18.48
C PHE A 182 -16.65 9.65 18.57
N ASN A 183 -16.26 10.79 19.14
CA ASN A 183 -17.16 11.94 19.24
C ASN A 183 -17.49 12.51 17.86
N THR A 184 -16.48 12.69 17.00
CA THR A 184 -16.68 13.25 15.66
C THR A 184 -17.59 12.38 14.80
N PHE A 185 -17.47 11.06 14.85
CA PHE A 185 -18.26 10.17 13.98
C PHE A 185 -19.70 10.06 14.48
N ARG A 186 -19.90 10.12 15.80
CA ARG A 186 -21.23 10.11 16.41
C ARG A 186 -22.02 11.39 16.17
N THR A 187 -21.36 12.55 16.10
CA THR A 187 -22.02 13.86 15.88
C THR A 187 -22.04 14.29 14.41
N ALA A 188 -21.36 13.56 13.53
CA ALA A 188 -21.35 13.84 12.11
C ALA A 188 -22.75 13.68 11.49
N GLU A 189 -23.03 14.44 10.43
CA GLU A 189 -24.27 14.34 9.67
C GLU A 189 -24.44 12.91 9.12
N PRO A 190 -25.65 12.31 9.19
CA PRO A 190 -25.89 10.93 8.76
C PRO A 190 -25.50 10.66 7.30
N ASP A 191 -25.64 11.65 6.42
CA ASP A 191 -25.30 11.51 5.00
C ASP A 191 -23.82 11.68 4.69
N SER A 192 -23.05 12.25 5.62
CA SER A 192 -21.60 12.39 5.52
C SER A 192 -20.90 11.03 5.58
N MET A 193 -19.68 10.97 5.08
CA MET A 193 -18.88 9.74 5.10
C MET A 193 -18.64 9.24 6.54
N PHE A 194 -18.41 10.13 7.50
CA PHE A 194 -18.23 9.77 8.91
C PHE A 194 -19.53 9.27 9.58
N GLY A 195 -20.66 9.91 9.28
CA GLY A 195 -21.97 9.46 9.78
C GLY A 195 -22.35 8.09 9.24
N LYS A 196 -22.12 7.85 7.93
CA LYS A 196 -22.34 6.52 7.32
C LYS A 196 -21.46 5.44 7.95
N LEU A 197 -20.20 5.73 8.25
CA LEU A 197 -19.32 4.78 8.94
C LEU A 197 -19.80 4.49 10.36
N TRP A 198 -20.28 5.50 11.08
CA TRP A 198 -20.84 5.31 12.41
C TRP A 198 -22.03 4.34 12.37
N HIS A 199 -23.06 4.66 11.59
CA HIS A 199 -24.30 3.86 11.54
C HIS A 199 -24.11 2.47 10.93
N LEU A 200 -23.22 2.30 9.95
CA LEU A 200 -23.06 1.02 9.24
C LEU A 200 -22.01 0.08 9.84
N LYS A 201 -20.97 0.61 10.50
CA LYS A 201 -19.79 -0.18 10.91
C LYS A 201 -19.50 -0.15 12.41
N LEU A 202 -19.97 0.85 13.15
CA LEU A 202 -19.68 1.01 14.58
C LEU A 202 -20.91 0.81 15.47
N GLU A 203 -22.03 1.46 15.17
CA GLU A 203 -23.26 1.38 15.96
C GLU A 203 -23.81 -0.05 16.09
N PRO A 204 -23.83 -0.89 15.03
CA PRO A 204 -24.30 -2.27 15.14
C PRO A 204 -23.33 -3.20 15.88
N PHE A 205 -22.06 -2.79 16.05
CA PHE A 205 -20.95 -3.64 16.48
C PHE A 205 -20.19 -2.99 17.65
N PRO A 206 -20.74 -3.00 18.88
CA PRO A 206 -20.11 -2.38 20.04
C PRO A 206 -18.73 -2.98 20.37
N GLU A 207 -18.43 -4.21 19.94
CA GLU A 207 -17.12 -4.84 20.05
C GLU A 207 -16.01 -4.17 19.23
N HIS A 208 -16.37 -3.38 18.21
CA HIS A 208 -15.41 -2.60 17.43
C HIS A 208 -14.97 -1.30 18.16
N LEU A 209 -15.67 -0.94 19.24
CA LEU A 209 -15.30 0.15 20.13
C LEU A 209 -14.25 -0.33 21.14
N MET A 210 -12.99 -0.12 20.79
CA MET A 210 -11.85 -0.62 21.53
C MET A 210 -11.64 0.15 22.83
N ARG A 211 -11.20 -0.55 23.88
CA ARG A 211 -10.90 0.06 25.19
C ARG A 211 -9.54 0.73 25.24
N SER A 212 -8.59 0.26 24.44
CA SER A 212 -7.22 0.79 24.38
C SER A 212 -6.64 0.70 22.97
N TYR A 213 -5.65 1.55 22.66
CA TYR A 213 -4.90 1.46 21.40
C TYR A 213 -4.27 0.08 21.21
N LYS A 214 -3.75 -0.53 22.29
CA LYS A 214 -3.18 -1.89 22.25
C LYS A 214 -4.21 -2.92 21.77
N SER A 215 -5.43 -2.88 22.31
CA SER A 215 -6.50 -3.80 21.90
C SER A 215 -6.87 -3.62 20.42
N GLY A 216 -6.98 -2.36 19.96
CA GLY A 216 -7.29 -2.07 18.56
C GLY A 216 -6.20 -2.54 17.60
N LEU A 217 -4.94 -2.24 17.90
CA LEU A 217 -3.80 -2.68 17.10
C LEU A 217 -3.63 -4.22 17.10
N SER A 218 -3.89 -4.88 18.24
CA SER A 218 -3.89 -6.35 18.29
C SER A 218 -5.02 -6.98 17.47
N ALA A 219 -6.18 -6.32 17.37
CA ALA A 219 -7.28 -6.78 16.53
C ALA A 219 -6.94 -6.62 15.04
N THR A 220 -6.26 -5.54 14.67
CA THR A 220 -5.68 -5.36 13.33
C THR A 220 -4.66 -6.46 13.00
N LEU A 221 -3.81 -6.82 13.96
CA LEU A 221 -2.82 -7.89 13.78
C LEU A 221 -3.48 -9.27 13.62
N ALA A 222 -4.53 -9.55 14.41
CA ALA A 222 -5.21 -10.84 14.38
C ALA A 222 -6.13 -11.00 13.17
N GLY A 223 -6.71 -9.91 12.66
CA GLY A 223 -7.68 -9.91 11.58
C GLY A 223 -7.14 -9.26 10.31
N SER A 224 -6.93 -10.04 9.25
CA SER A 224 -6.52 -9.53 7.93
C SER A 224 -7.51 -8.50 7.32
N HIS A 225 -8.77 -8.50 7.77
CA HIS A 225 -9.83 -7.59 7.31
C HIS A 225 -10.36 -6.66 8.41
N PHE A 226 -9.46 -6.21 9.30
CA PHE A 226 -9.78 -5.23 10.34
C PHE A 226 -8.96 -3.95 10.14
N ALA A 227 -9.65 -2.80 10.13
CA ALA A 227 -9.02 -1.50 10.03
C ALA A 227 -9.28 -0.70 11.32
N PHE A 228 -8.21 -0.22 11.95
CA PHE A 228 -8.27 0.52 13.21
C PHE A 228 -7.89 1.99 13.00
N MET A 229 -8.74 2.93 13.42
CA MET A 229 -8.41 4.35 13.40
C MET A 229 -8.05 4.85 14.80
N GLY A 230 -6.91 5.53 14.91
CA GLY A 230 -6.41 6.10 16.15
C GLY A 230 -5.53 7.33 15.92
N LEU A 231 -5.15 8.00 17.00
CA LEU A 231 -4.18 9.09 16.98
C LEU A 231 -2.81 8.53 16.60
N GLU A 232 -2.13 9.20 15.67
CA GLU A 232 -0.82 8.79 15.14
C GLU A 232 0.19 8.56 16.27
N ASP A 233 0.33 9.55 17.15
CA ASP A 233 1.33 9.53 18.23
C ASP A 233 1.07 8.40 19.22
N SER A 234 -0.19 8.23 19.67
CA SER A 234 -0.55 7.16 20.61
C SER A 234 -0.44 5.76 20.01
N CYS A 235 -0.79 5.59 18.74
CA CYS A 235 -0.63 4.30 18.06
C CYS A 235 0.85 3.97 17.85
N GLN A 236 1.66 4.94 17.44
CA GLN A 236 3.09 4.74 17.21
C GLN A 236 3.82 4.39 18.52
N ASP A 237 3.53 5.11 19.60
CA ASP A 237 4.04 4.83 20.94
C ASP A 237 3.65 3.40 21.38
N THR A 238 2.38 3.04 21.19
CA THR A 238 1.89 1.69 21.52
C THR A 238 2.60 0.61 20.70
N LEU A 239 2.81 0.83 19.39
CA LEU A 239 3.53 -0.12 18.53
C LEU A 239 4.98 -0.32 18.98
N GLN A 240 5.65 0.75 19.41
CA GLN A 240 7.04 0.71 19.84
C GLN A 240 7.22 0.03 21.21
N HIS A 241 6.30 0.27 22.15
CA HIS A 241 6.44 -0.19 23.54
C HIS A 241 5.69 -1.49 23.86
N SER A 242 4.59 -1.79 23.16
CA SER A 242 3.73 -2.94 23.48
C SER A 242 3.85 -4.13 22.52
N PHE A 243 4.52 -3.97 21.38
CA PHE A 243 4.64 -5.01 20.35
C PHE A 243 6.11 -5.32 20.04
N THR A 244 6.37 -6.53 19.56
CA THR A 244 7.70 -6.88 19.04
C THR A 244 7.92 -6.24 17.67
N SER A 245 9.19 -6.04 17.28
CA SER A 245 9.52 -5.44 15.97
C SER A 245 8.86 -6.18 14.80
N VAL A 246 8.75 -7.51 14.88
CA VAL A 246 8.11 -8.34 13.85
C VAL A 246 6.61 -8.05 13.75
N GLN A 247 5.91 -7.95 14.89
CA GLN A 247 4.48 -7.65 14.92
C GLN A 247 4.20 -6.21 14.49
N ALA A 248 5.05 -5.26 14.88
CA ALA A 248 4.92 -3.87 14.49
C ALA A 248 5.07 -3.69 12.97
N CYS A 249 5.99 -4.42 12.32
CA CYS A 249 6.15 -4.39 10.87
C CYS A 249 4.90 -4.91 10.12
N GLN A 250 4.12 -5.81 10.71
CA GLN A 250 2.89 -6.34 10.10
C GLN A 250 1.72 -5.35 10.15
N ILE A 251 1.86 -4.19 10.80
CA ILE A 251 0.82 -3.17 10.89
C ILE A 251 1.28 -1.95 10.09
N MET A 252 0.49 -1.57 9.09
CA MET A 252 0.76 -0.42 8.23
C MET A 252 -0.20 0.73 8.54
N ALA A 253 0.34 1.93 8.73
CA ALA A 253 -0.44 3.16 8.75
C ALA A 253 -0.64 3.69 7.33
N LEU A 254 -1.89 3.93 6.93
CA LEU A 254 -2.21 4.56 5.65
C LEU A 254 -1.79 6.04 5.65
N PRO A 255 -1.33 6.59 4.51
CA PRO A 255 -0.75 7.93 4.46
C PRO A 255 -1.77 9.06 4.67
N GLN A 256 -3.05 8.81 4.41
CA GLN A 256 -4.10 9.81 4.55
C GLN A 256 -4.35 10.14 6.04
N LYS A 257 -4.34 11.43 6.35
CA LYS A 257 -4.70 11.99 7.66
C LYS A 257 -6.17 12.43 7.62
N TYR A 258 -6.94 12.10 8.66
CA TYR A 258 -8.39 12.36 8.67
C TYR A 258 -8.78 13.50 9.62
N LEU A 259 -8.60 13.29 10.91
CA LEU A 259 -8.94 14.28 11.94
C LEU A 259 -7.67 14.93 12.45
N ARG A 260 -7.74 16.22 12.70
CA ARG A 260 -6.66 17.02 13.28
C ARG A 260 -7.19 17.72 14.52
N GLY A 261 -6.49 17.57 15.65
CA GLY A 261 -6.91 18.16 16.92
C GLY A 261 -5.71 18.59 17.76
N GLY A 262 -5.85 19.72 18.45
CA GLY A 262 -4.86 20.14 19.45
C GLY A 262 -4.94 19.23 20.68
N LEU A 263 -3.78 18.80 21.17
CA LEU A 263 -3.64 18.13 22.46
C LEU A 263 -3.15 19.15 23.50
N SER A 264 -3.79 19.16 24.66
CA SER A 264 -3.46 20.09 25.76
C SER A 264 -3.82 19.48 27.11
N PHE A 265 -3.36 20.12 28.18
CA PHE A 265 -3.86 19.79 29.52
C PHE A 265 -5.24 20.40 29.71
N ALA A 266 -6.11 19.65 30.38
CA ALA A 266 -7.43 20.07 30.80
C ALA A 266 -7.35 20.64 32.22
N LEU A 267 -8.03 21.74 32.48
CA LEU A 267 -8.15 22.35 33.79
C LEU A 267 -9.63 22.54 34.16
N GLN A 268 -9.89 22.71 35.45
CA GLN A 268 -11.19 23.20 35.90
C GLN A 268 -11.56 24.52 35.21
N ARG A 269 -12.86 24.74 35.06
CA ARG A 269 -13.38 25.96 34.43
C ARG A 269 -12.97 27.19 35.24
N ASN A 270 -12.44 28.22 34.57
CA ASN A 270 -11.92 29.45 35.20
C ASN A 270 -10.77 29.20 36.20
N SER A 271 -9.98 28.15 35.98
CA SER A 271 -8.84 27.85 36.86
C SER A 271 -7.80 28.97 36.85
N PRO A 272 -7.33 29.45 38.02
CA PRO A 272 -6.28 30.47 38.10
C PRO A 272 -4.93 29.98 37.55
N TYR A 273 -4.75 28.65 37.45
CA TYR A 273 -3.53 28.05 36.92
C TYR A 273 -3.39 28.21 35.41
N LYS A 274 -4.48 28.50 34.69
CA LYS A 274 -4.48 28.61 33.23
C LYS A 274 -3.51 29.68 32.74
N ASP A 275 -3.53 30.86 33.36
CA ASP A 275 -2.66 31.98 32.95
C ASP A 275 -1.20 31.73 33.34
N VAL A 276 -0.97 31.08 34.49
CA VAL A 276 0.37 30.71 34.95
C VAL A 276 1.00 29.67 34.03
N ILE A 277 0.24 28.65 33.62
CA ILE A 277 0.73 27.57 32.75
C ILE A 277 0.88 28.04 31.30
N ASN A 278 0.02 28.94 30.84
CA ASN A 278 0.10 29.51 29.50
C ASN A 278 1.14 30.64 29.39
N TYR A 279 1.84 30.98 30.47
CA TYR A 279 2.84 32.04 30.45
C TYR A 279 3.95 31.69 29.46
N ARG A 280 4.09 32.52 28.43
CA ARG A 280 5.08 32.40 27.34
C ARG A 280 6.24 33.36 27.57
#